data_AF-A0A2X1JQ34-F1
#
_entry.id   AF-A0A2X1JQ34-F1
#
_cell.length_a   1.000
_cell.length_b   1.000
_cell.length_c   1.000
_cell.angle_alpha   90.00
_cell.angle_beta   90.00
_cell.angle_gamma   90.00
#
_symmetry.space_group_name_H-M   'P 1'
#
loop_
_entity.id
_entity.type
_entity.pdbx_description
1 polymer ?
#
loop_
_entity_poly.entity_id
_entity_poly.type
_entity_poly.pdbx_seq_one_letter_code
_entity_poly.pdbx_strand_id
1 'polypeptide(L)'
;MSIDSRFEKFMLSLPSIESIDSIELSEELRKEKKADYLGMGRKIIFEQKCITQEQSQKIELELEQYVNDENYPVFYGERDFNLVIKDLPNSEDIKNRVFVRITKLLESYLSQACKQIESSKNIFNLDNSVGVLVILNEKIKILSPDLVVYRLQQRMKEKKDDDFRFNTIDYIIFISETHEINGNPVVIILEGPNAAKNPAEINEYLNYIANGWSQFNGRNTMKIGNARDLFINLEEKEEPKSNSLTRTDERKLWYRKNRYMKDWSDDKVLQAAVDHMNKIMPFILKNGPKLPVDKLGELMLAFGDFIEESNMRGLDLKGLNNLFTDK
;
A
#
# COMPACT_ATOMS: atom_id res chain seq x y z
N MET A 1 12.25 10.11 -2.04
CA MET A 1 11.28 11.14 -1.61
C MET A 1 9.96 10.42 -1.41
N SER A 2 9.29 10.61 -0.27
CA SER A 2 7.98 9.97 0.02
C SER A 2 6.92 10.37 -1.00
N ILE A 3 5.83 9.61 -1.08
CA ILE A 3 4.69 9.98 -1.94
C ILE A 3 4.11 11.34 -1.52
N ASP A 4 4.10 11.59 -0.22
CA ASP A 4 3.58 12.81 0.40
C ASP A 4 4.30 14.07 -0.12
N SER A 5 5.63 14.12 0.01
CA SER A 5 6.41 15.27 -0.46
C SER A 5 6.48 15.37 -1.98
N ARG A 6 6.37 14.25 -2.71
CA ARG A 6 6.27 14.30 -4.18
C ARG A 6 4.92 14.87 -4.62
N PHE A 7 3.85 14.47 -3.96
CA PHE A 7 2.50 14.93 -4.28
C PHE A 7 2.34 16.42 -3.97
N GLU A 8 2.88 16.89 -2.83
CA GLU A 8 2.96 18.32 -2.51
C GLU A 8 3.69 19.09 -3.63
N LYS A 9 4.90 18.66 -4.02
CA LYS A 9 5.64 19.30 -5.12
C LYS A 9 4.87 19.31 -6.44
N PHE A 10 4.15 18.23 -6.74
CA PHE A 10 3.29 18.17 -7.90
C PHE A 10 2.18 19.22 -7.81
N MET A 11 1.42 19.25 -6.71
CA MET A 11 0.32 20.20 -6.51
C MET A 11 0.80 21.64 -6.63
N LEU A 12 1.92 21.99 -5.99
CA LEU A 12 2.51 23.33 -6.04
C LEU A 12 3.13 23.69 -7.39
N SER A 13 3.38 22.72 -8.27
CA SER A 13 3.83 22.98 -9.64
C SER A 13 2.70 23.43 -10.57
N LEU A 14 1.44 23.24 -10.17
CA LEU A 14 0.28 23.57 -10.98
C LEU A 14 -0.10 25.05 -10.80
N PRO A 15 -0.22 25.84 -11.89
CA PRO A 15 -0.57 27.27 -11.80
C PRO A 15 -1.93 27.55 -11.16
N SER A 16 -2.82 26.56 -11.15
CA SER A 16 -4.19 26.66 -10.64
C SER A 16 -4.33 26.24 -9.18
N ILE A 17 -3.22 25.95 -8.48
CA ILE A 17 -3.19 25.54 -7.07
C ILE A 17 -2.53 26.64 -6.22
N GLU A 18 -3.13 26.90 -5.06
CA GLU A 18 -2.58 27.76 -4.00
C GLU A 18 -2.37 26.91 -2.74
N SER A 19 -1.19 26.99 -2.13
CA SER A 19 -0.98 26.43 -0.78
C SER A 19 -1.66 27.31 0.25
N ILE A 20 -2.50 26.72 1.11
CA ILE A 20 -3.19 27.48 2.17
C ILE A 20 -2.19 28.03 3.18
N ASP A 21 -1.12 27.30 3.49
CA ASP A 21 -0.07 27.73 4.41
C ASP A 21 0.72 28.95 3.91
N SER A 22 0.71 29.20 2.59
CA SER A 22 1.36 30.38 1.99
C SER A 22 0.50 31.65 2.05
N ILE A 23 -0.78 31.53 2.43
CA ILE A 23 -1.72 32.66 2.49
C ILE A 23 -1.55 33.39 3.82
N GLU A 24 -1.38 34.71 3.77
CA GLU A 24 -1.27 35.52 4.97
C GLU A 24 -2.62 35.60 5.70
N LEU A 25 -2.64 35.07 6.92
CA LEU A 25 -3.79 35.04 7.82
C LEU A 25 -3.43 35.70 9.16
N SER A 26 -4.44 36.18 9.89
CA SER A 26 -4.27 36.64 11.27
C SER A 26 -3.79 35.49 12.18
N GLU A 27 -3.14 35.83 13.30
CA GLU A 27 -2.61 34.82 14.23
C GLU A 27 -3.69 33.88 14.79
N GLU A 28 -4.90 34.41 15.01
CA GLU A 28 -6.05 33.62 15.47
C GLU A 28 -6.44 32.59 14.41
N LEU A 29 -6.63 33.05 13.17
CA LEU A 29 -6.99 32.18 12.08
C LEU A 29 -5.89 31.15 11.84
N ARG A 30 -4.59 31.50 11.86
CA ARG A 30 -3.49 30.53 11.67
C ARG A 30 -3.54 29.30 12.59
N LYS A 31 -4.12 29.40 13.79
CA LYS A 31 -4.23 28.28 14.73
C LYS A 31 -5.33 27.27 14.37
N GLU A 32 -6.31 27.66 13.56
CA GLU A 32 -7.35 26.74 13.11
C GLU A 32 -6.79 25.68 12.15
N LYS A 33 -7.32 24.45 12.23
CA LYS A 33 -6.95 23.40 11.28
C LYS A 33 -7.58 23.66 9.92
N LYS A 34 -6.77 23.66 8.87
CA LYS A 34 -7.18 23.95 7.49
C LYS A 34 -6.86 22.78 6.59
N ALA A 35 -7.42 22.85 5.40
CA ALA A 35 -6.99 22.05 4.29
C ALA A 35 -5.63 22.53 3.76
N ASP A 36 -5.02 21.73 2.90
CA ASP A 36 -3.66 21.99 2.41
C ASP A 36 -3.66 22.94 1.21
N TYR A 37 -4.65 22.81 0.31
CA TYR A 37 -4.67 23.56 -0.94
C TYR A 37 -6.03 24.11 -1.33
N LEU A 38 -6.00 25.23 -2.06
CA LEU A 38 -7.12 25.73 -2.86
C LEU A 38 -6.80 25.52 -4.33
N GLY A 39 -7.81 25.18 -5.14
CA GLY A 39 -7.63 24.94 -6.57
C GLY A 39 -8.71 25.55 -7.44
N MET A 40 -8.39 25.69 -8.73
CA MET A 40 -9.32 26.16 -9.76
C MET A 40 -9.97 27.51 -9.38
N GLY A 41 -9.14 28.49 -9.02
CA GLY A 41 -9.63 29.79 -8.55
C GLY A 41 -10.46 29.68 -7.26
N ARG A 42 -10.01 28.82 -6.33
CA ARG A 42 -10.65 28.53 -5.04
C ARG A 42 -12.05 27.91 -5.10
N LYS A 43 -12.44 27.39 -6.27
CA LYS A 43 -13.66 26.57 -6.42
C LYS A 43 -13.53 25.20 -5.75
N ILE A 44 -12.30 24.74 -5.52
CA ILE A 44 -12.01 23.41 -4.95
C ILE A 44 -11.08 23.57 -3.75
N ILE A 45 -11.37 22.85 -2.67
CA ILE A 45 -10.54 22.74 -1.47
C ILE A 45 -10.01 21.31 -1.39
N PHE A 46 -8.68 21.14 -1.32
CA PHE A 46 -8.03 19.84 -1.23
C PHE A 46 -7.42 19.63 0.15
N GLU A 47 -7.81 18.55 0.83
CA GLU A 47 -7.12 18.00 2.00
C GLU A 47 -6.33 16.77 1.59
N GLN A 48 -5.07 16.67 2.01
CA GLN A 48 -4.16 15.57 1.77
C GLN A 48 -3.94 14.76 3.05
N LYS A 49 -4.12 13.43 2.95
CA LYS A 49 -3.80 12.46 4.01
C LYS A 49 -2.87 11.39 3.47
N CYS A 50 -1.68 11.28 4.05
CA CYS A 50 -0.76 10.19 3.75
C CYS A 50 -0.86 9.07 4.80
N ILE A 51 -1.00 7.85 4.33
CA ILE A 51 -0.95 6.65 5.17
C ILE A 51 0.52 6.35 5.49
N THR A 52 0.90 6.61 6.74
CA THR A 52 2.29 6.54 7.20
C THR A 52 2.70 5.15 7.68
N GLN A 53 4.01 4.91 7.76
CA GLN A 53 4.60 3.66 8.26
C GLN A 53 4.19 3.32 9.70
N GLU A 54 4.01 4.32 10.56
CA GLU A 54 3.53 4.10 11.94
C GLU A 54 2.09 3.55 11.98
N GLN A 55 1.25 3.96 11.03
CA GLN A 55 -0.10 3.41 10.87
C GLN A 55 -0.03 1.95 10.38
N SER A 56 0.95 1.63 9.51
CA SER A 56 1.25 0.26 9.06
C SER A 56 1.69 -0.64 10.20
N GLN A 57 2.62 -0.17 11.04
CA GLN A 57 3.12 -0.93 12.19
C GLN A 57 1.99 -1.29 13.14
N LYS A 58 1.01 -0.41 13.35
CA LYS A 58 -0.18 -0.73 14.14
C LYS A 58 -1.04 -1.85 13.55
N ILE A 59 -0.96 -2.10 12.25
CA ILE A 59 -1.63 -3.22 11.59
C ILE A 59 -0.77 -4.49 11.72
N GLU A 60 0.55 -4.38 11.55
CA GLU A 60 1.50 -5.48 11.70
C GLU A 60 1.60 -6.01 13.14
N LEU A 61 1.46 -5.14 14.15
CA LEU A 61 1.41 -5.52 15.57
C LEU A 61 0.31 -6.55 15.91
N GLU A 62 -0.75 -6.64 15.09
CA GLU A 62 -1.76 -7.69 15.27
C GLU A 62 -1.22 -9.09 14.96
N LEU A 63 -0.15 -9.21 14.17
CA LEU A 63 0.50 -10.49 13.87
C LEU A 63 1.56 -10.86 14.91
N GLU A 64 2.24 -9.88 15.51
CA GLU A 64 3.33 -10.12 16.45
C GLU A 64 2.90 -10.96 17.67
N GLN A 65 1.65 -10.82 18.11
CA GLN A 65 1.10 -11.61 19.21
C GLN A 65 1.00 -13.13 18.91
N TYR A 66 1.07 -13.52 17.63
CA TYR A 66 0.98 -14.91 17.18
C TYR A 66 2.34 -15.53 16.83
N VAL A 67 3.44 -14.78 16.90
CA VAL A 67 4.78 -15.27 16.50
C VAL A 67 5.20 -16.53 17.27
N ASN A 68 4.68 -16.72 18.49
CA ASN A 68 4.95 -17.89 19.32
C ASN A 68 3.90 -19.02 19.17
N ASP A 69 2.89 -18.85 18.32
CA ASP A 69 1.88 -19.88 18.05
C ASP A 69 2.50 -21.04 17.26
N GLU A 70 2.10 -22.27 17.59
CA GLU A 70 2.62 -23.47 16.92
C GLU A 70 2.25 -23.53 15.43
N ASN A 71 1.19 -22.83 15.01
CA ASN A 71 0.74 -22.75 13.63
C ASN A 71 1.28 -21.52 12.90
N TYR A 72 2.01 -20.63 13.59
CA TYR A 72 2.65 -19.48 12.94
C TYR A 72 3.80 -19.96 12.05
N PRO A 73 3.83 -19.62 10.75
CA PRO A 73 4.82 -20.18 9.85
C PRO A 73 6.22 -19.63 10.14
N VAL A 74 7.24 -20.47 10.04
CA VAL A 74 8.64 -20.02 9.99
C VAL A 74 8.98 -19.70 8.55
N PHE A 75 9.50 -18.49 8.31
CA PHE A 75 9.94 -18.04 6.99
C PHE A 75 11.08 -17.02 7.09
N TYR A 76 11.73 -16.76 5.96
CA TYR A 76 12.80 -15.76 5.86
C TYR A 76 12.38 -14.59 4.98
N GLY A 77 12.61 -13.36 5.46
CA GLY A 77 12.29 -12.14 4.72
C GLY A 77 10.82 -11.72 4.88
N GLU A 78 10.30 -11.02 3.88
CA GLU A 78 8.91 -10.56 3.86
C GLU A 78 7.99 -11.58 3.16
N ARG A 79 6.76 -11.69 3.65
CA ARG A 79 5.73 -12.57 3.10
C ARG A 79 4.38 -11.86 3.09
N ASP A 80 3.55 -12.18 2.11
CA ASP A 80 2.18 -11.69 2.05
C ASP A 80 1.41 -12.02 3.35
N PHE A 81 0.63 -11.06 3.82
CA PHE A 81 -0.14 -11.18 5.06
C PHE A 81 -1.07 -12.40 5.05
N ASN A 82 -1.79 -12.64 3.94
CA ASN A 82 -2.74 -13.74 3.87
C ASN A 82 -2.05 -15.09 3.92
N LEU A 83 -0.84 -15.19 3.38
CA LEU A 83 0.00 -16.39 3.48
C LEU A 83 0.51 -16.60 4.91
N VAL A 84 0.81 -15.54 5.66
CA VAL A 84 1.28 -15.66 7.06
C VAL A 84 0.17 -16.18 7.99
N ILE A 85 -1.06 -15.72 7.81
CA ILE A 85 -2.17 -16.09 8.71
C ILE A 85 -2.93 -17.34 8.27
N LYS A 86 -2.64 -17.90 7.09
CA LYS A 86 -3.43 -18.94 6.45
C LYS A 86 -3.74 -20.13 7.37
N ASP A 87 -2.72 -20.58 8.10
CA ASP A 87 -2.78 -21.79 8.91
C ASP A 87 -3.03 -21.49 10.40
N LEU A 88 -3.18 -20.21 10.80
CA LEU A 88 -3.54 -19.85 12.17
C LEU A 88 -5.01 -20.22 12.46
N PRO A 89 -5.31 -20.77 13.66
CA PRO A 89 -6.64 -21.28 14.00
C PRO A 89 -7.72 -20.18 14.04
N ASN A 90 -7.32 -18.93 14.21
CA ASN A 90 -8.18 -17.75 14.28
C ASN A 90 -7.91 -16.76 13.13
N SER A 91 -7.46 -17.26 11.98
CA SER A 91 -7.11 -16.46 10.80
C SER A 91 -8.21 -15.46 10.39
N GLU A 92 -9.47 -15.87 10.44
CA GLU A 92 -10.60 -15.00 10.10
C GLU A 92 -10.80 -13.87 11.13
N ASP A 93 -10.62 -14.15 12.42
CA ASP A 93 -10.67 -13.11 13.45
C ASP A 93 -9.53 -12.11 13.31
N ILE A 94 -8.32 -12.58 12.95
CA ILE A 94 -7.16 -11.72 12.68
C ILE A 94 -7.47 -10.81 11.49
N LYS A 95 -7.99 -11.36 10.38
CA LYS A 95 -8.45 -10.57 9.23
C LYS A 95 -9.46 -9.53 9.67
N ASN A 96 -10.48 -9.91 10.44
CA ASN A 96 -11.51 -9.00 10.92
C ASN A 96 -10.95 -7.87 11.79
N ARG A 97 -9.97 -8.13 12.65
CA ARG A 97 -9.35 -7.08 13.49
C ARG A 97 -8.53 -6.11 12.65
N VAL A 98 -7.70 -6.60 11.72
CA VAL A 98 -6.97 -5.75 10.78
C VAL A 98 -7.94 -4.93 9.95
N PHE A 99 -8.99 -5.57 9.46
CA PHE A 99 -10.06 -4.97 8.71
C PHE A 99 -10.74 -3.80 9.50
N VAL A 100 -11.03 -4.01 10.78
CA VAL A 100 -11.57 -2.97 11.67
C VAL A 100 -10.58 -1.81 11.86
N ARG A 101 -9.28 -2.08 12.03
CA ARG A 101 -8.25 -1.04 12.17
C ARG A 101 -8.17 -0.16 10.92
N ILE A 102 -8.16 -0.78 9.74
CA ILE A 102 -8.20 -0.09 8.45
C ILE A 102 -9.43 0.82 8.36
N THR A 103 -10.60 0.31 8.73
CA THR A 103 -11.84 1.10 8.73
C THR A 103 -11.75 2.31 9.64
N LYS A 104 -11.24 2.14 10.86
CA LYS A 104 -11.06 3.23 11.82
C LYS A 104 -10.08 4.29 11.33
N LEU A 105 -9.02 3.88 10.64
CA LEU A 105 -8.06 4.79 10.02
C LEU A 105 -8.74 5.66 8.96
N LEU A 106 -9.41 5.03 7.99
CA LEU A 106 -10.12 5.72 6.91
C LEU A 106 -11.20 6.66 7.46
N GLU A 107 -11.95 6.22 8.48
CA GLU A 107 -12.95 7.05 9.16
C GLU A 107 -12.34 8.28 9.86
N SER A 108 -11.16 8.12 10.47
CA SER A 108 -10.43 9.23 11.06
C SER A 108 -10.04 10.26 10.01
N TYR A 109 -9.56 9.81 8.84
CA TYR A 109 -9.21 10.70 7.73
C TYR A 109 -10.41 11.45 7.19
N LEU A 110 -11.53 10.76 6.94
CA LEU A 110 -12.77 11.41 6.53
C LEU A 110 -13.22 12.46 7.55
N SER A 111 -13.23 12.12 8.83
CA SER A 111 -13.66 13.03 9.90
C SER A 111 -12.76 14.26 10.04
N GLN A 112 -11.44 14.09 9.89
CA GLN A 112 -10.48 15.20 9.95
C GLN A 112 -10.62 16.10 8.73
N ALA A 113 -10.67 15.51 7.54
CA ALA A 113 -10.82 16.20 6.27
C ALA A 113 -12.11 17.03 6.23
N CYS A 114 -13.24 16.46 6.67
CA CYS A 114 -14.49 17.21 6.75
C CYS A 114 -14.34 18.50 7.57
N LYS A 115 -13.72 18.43 8.74
CA LYS A 115 -13.50 19.58 9.63
C LYS A 115 -12.54 20.60 9.02
N GLN A 116 -11.47 20.14 8.38
CA GLN A 116 -10.46 20.99 7.76
C GLN A 116 -11.00 21.72 6.52
N ILE A 117 -11.77 21.01 5.68
CA ILE A 117 -12.47 21.59 4.53
C ILE A 117 -13.50 22.60 5.01
N GLU A 118 -14.34 22.25 5.99
CA GLU A 118 -15.35 23.16 6.57
C GLU A 118 -14.72 24.41 7.18
N SER A 119 -13.68 24.27 8.00
CA SER A 119 -12.93 25.42 8.54
C SER A 119 -12.35 26.28 7.41
N SER A 120 -11.79 25.67 6.36
CA SER A 120 -11.25 26.41 5.21
C SER A 120 -12.35 27.17 4.46
N LYS A 121 -13.55 26.59 4.29
CA LYS A 121 -14.71 27.28 3.72
C LYS A 121 -15.04 28.54 4.52
N ASN A 122 -15.08 28.42 5.85
CA ASN A 122 -15.40 29.53 6.74
C ASN A 122 -14.32 30.62 6.72
N ILE A 123 -13.05 30.24 6.81
CA ILE A 123 -11.90 31.17 6.82
C ILE A 123 -11.86 32.01 5.54
N PHE A 124 -12.11 31.40 4.38
CA PHE A 124 -11.97 32.04 3.08
C PHE A 124 -13.30 32.47 2.44
N ASN A 125 -14.43 32.31 3.14
CA ASN A 125 -15.79 32.56 2.65
C ASN A 125 -16.10 31.82 1.33
N LEU A 126 -15.84 30.51 1.31
CA LEU A 126 -15.96 29.63 0.15
C LEU A 126 -17.10 28.60 0.29
N ASP A 127 -18.29 29.04 0.69
CA ASP A 127 -19.42 28.13 0.99
C ASP A 127 -19.79 27.20 -0.18
N ASN A 128 -19.68 27.71 -1.41
CA ASN A 128 -19.99 27.00 -2.65
C ASN A 128 -18.81 26.20 -3.23
N SER A 129 -17.69 26.09 -2.50
CA SER A 129 -16.54 25.30 -2.98
C SER A 129 -16.78 23.79 -2.83
N VAL A 130 -16.13 23.03 -3.70
CA VAL A 130 -16.12 21.58 -3.70
C VAL A 130 -15.02 21.08 -2.76
N GLY A 131 -15.36 20.18 -1.85
CA GLY A 131 -14.39 19.54 -0.96
C GLY A 131 -13.82 18.26 -1.57
N VAL A 132 -12.50 18.14 -1.60
CA VAL A 132 -11.80 16.96 -2.12
C VAL A 132 -10.82 16.44 -1.08
N LEU A 133 -10.95 15.15 -0.76
CA LEU A 133 -9.97 14.44 0.06
C LEU A 133 -9.02 13.64 -0.82
N VAL A 134 -7.72 13.88 -0.71
CA VAL A 134 -6.67 13.07 -1.33
C VAL A 134 -6.11 12.11 -0.27
N ILE A 135 -6.14 10.81 -0.55
CA ILE A 135 -5.56 9.77 0.31
C ILE A 135 -4.41 9.11 -0.44
N LEU A 136 -3.21 9.15 0.15
CA LEU A 136 -1.98 8.61 -0.41
C LEU A 136 -1.57 7.33 0.33
N ASN A 137 -1.40 6.22 -0.39
CA ASN A 137 -0.87 4.96 0.13
C ASN A 137 0.49 4.63 -0.51
N GLU A 138 1.57 4.85 0.24
CA GLU A 138 2.94 4.60 -0.21
C GLU A 138 3.40 3.15 0.00
N LYS A 139 3.05 2.54 1.14
CA LYS A 139 3.73 1.32 1.62
C LYS A 139 2.82 0.21 2.12
N ILE A 140 1.55 0.47 2.40
CA ILE A 140 0.67 -0.54 2.98
C ILE A 140 0.04 -1.41 1.88
N LYS A 141 0.55 -2.63 1.71
CA LYS A 141 0.02 -3.63 0.75
C LYS A 141 -1.34 -4.18 1.16
N ILE A 142 -1.57 -4.42 2.45
CA ILE A 142 -2.89 -4.88 2.94
C ILE A 142 -4.04 -3.87 2.69
N LEU A 143 -3.71 -2.62 2.39
CA LEU A 143 -4.65 -1.62 1.90
C LEU A 143 -4.78 -1.71 0.39
N SER A 144 -5.33 -2.83 -0.07
CA SER A 144 -5.65 -3.02 -1.48
C SER A 144 -6.70 -1.98 -1.93
N PRO A 145 -6.58 -1.44 -3.16
CA PRO A 145 -7.50 -0.44 -3.68
C PRO A 145 -8.97 -0.85 -3.65
N ASP A 146 -9.29 -2.12 -3.88
CA ASP A 146 -10.66 -2.64 -3.77
C ASP A 146 -11.21 -2.52 -2.34
N LEU A 147 -10.39 -2.89 -1.35
CA LEU A 147 -10.75 -2.81 0.06
C LEU A 147 -10.99 -1.35 0.49
N VAL A 148 -10.06 -0.46 0.11
CA VAL A 148 -10.14 0.97 0.43
C VAL A 148 -11.38 1.59 -0.22
N VAL A 149 -11.61 1.34 -1.51
CA VAL A 149 -12.77 1.86 -2.25
C VAL A 149 -14.07 1.39 -1.61
N TYR A 150 -14.20 0.09 -1.35
CA TYR A 150 -15.39 -0.47 -0.72
C TYR A 150 -15.71 0.22 0.60
N ARG A 151 -14.69 0.49 1.42
CA ARG A 151 -14.89 1.10 2.74
C ARG A 151 -15.15 2.58 2.70
N LEU A 152 -14.47 3.32 1.85
CA LEU A 152 -14.79 4.73 1.61
C LEU A 152 -16.24 4.86 1.12
N GLN A 153 -16.67 4.05 0.16
CA GLN A 153 -18.05 4.05 -0.31
C GLN A 153 -19.07 3.71 0.78
N GLN A 154 -18.77 2.75 1.65
CA GLN A 154 -19.63 2.45 2.80
C GLN A 154 -19.73 3.66 3.75
N ARG A 155 -18.59 4.25 4.14
CA ARG A 155 -18.55 5.39 5.07
C ARG A 155 -19.23 6.63 4.49
N MET A 156 -19.02 6.94 3.21
CA MET A 156 -19.62 8.09 2.55
C MET A 156 -21.15 8.01 2.45
N LYS A 157 -21.73 6.81 2.52
CA LYS A 157 -23.19 6.60 2.54
C LYS A 157 -23.81 6.69 3.94
N GLU A 158 -23.01 6.76 4.99
CA GLU A 158 -23.51 6.89 6.35
C GLU A 158 -24.24 8.23 6.54
N LYS A 159 -25.37 8.18 7.25
CA LYS A 159 -26.15 9.37 7.58
C LYS A 159 -26.06 9.69 9.06
N LYS A 160 -26.15 10.98 9.37
CA LYS A 160 -26.31 11.53 10.72
C LYS A 160 -27.35 12.65 10.62
N ASP A 161 -28.42 12.54 11.40
CA ASP A 161 -29.50 13.54 11.44
C ASP A 161 -30.05 13.89 10.03
N ASP A 162 -30.40 12.85 9.27
CA ASP A 162 -30.88 12.85 7.87
C ASP A 162 -29.91 13.32 6.76
N ASP A 163 -28.79 13.95 7.12
CA ASP A 163 -27.73 14.32 6.17
C ASP A 163 -26.60 13.27 6.12
N PHE A 164 -25.80 13.29 5.08
CA PHE A 164 -24.61 12.46 4.99
C PHE A 164 -23.58 12.90 6.04
N ARG A 165 -23.03 11.93 6.77
CA ARG A 165 -22.06 12.18 7.85
C ARG A 165 -20.82 12.95 7.37
N PHE A 166 -20.42 12.72 6.12
CA PHE A 166 -19.25 13.34 5.49
C PHE A 166 -19.65 14.23 4.30
N ASN A 167 -20.74 15.00 4.45
CA ASN A 167 -21.35 15.84 3.41
C ASN A 167 -20.43 16.94 2.84
N THR A 168 -19.37 17.34 3.53
CA THR A 168 -18.40 18.34 3.04
C THR A 168 -17.35 17.78 2.09
N ILE A 169 -17.28 16.44 1.92
CA ILE A 169 -16.40 15.78 0.96
C ILE A 169 -17.24 15.37 -0.25
N ASP A 170 -17.02 16.06 -1.36
CA ASP A 170 -17.66 15.79 -2.64
C ASP A 170 -16.93 14.72 -3.43
N TYR A 171 -15.61 14.65 -3.31
CA TYR A 171 -14.78 13.67 -4.02
C TYR A 171 -13.65 13.16 -3.15
N ILE A 172 -13.24 11.92 -3.42
CA ILE A 172 -12.03 11.34 -2.84
C ILE A 172 -11.10 10.91 -3.97
N ILE A 173 -9.86 11.37 -3.97
CA ILE A 173 -8.79 10.88 -4.83
C ILE A 173 -7.92 9.93 -4.00
N PHE A 174 -7.98 8.64 -4.31
CA PHE A 174 -7.11 7.64 -3.70
C PHE A 174 -5.95 7.31 -4.64
N ILE A 175 -4.72 7.47 -4.17
CA ILE A 175 -3.50 7.16 -4.92
C ILE A 175 -2.77 6.05 -4.17
N SER A 176 -2.61 4.90 -4.82
CA SER A 176 -1.83 3.77 -4.30
C SER A 176 -0.61 3.54 -5.17
N GLU A 177 0.57 3.58 -4.55
CA GLU A 177 1.82 3.13 -5.13
C GLU A 177 2.23 1.74 -4.65
N THR A 178 1.42 1.08 -3.83
CA THR A 178 1.64 -0.30 -3.38
C THR A 178 1.04 -1.33 -4.30
N HIS A 179 0.14 -0.90 -5.18
CA HIS A 179 -0.50 -1.74 -6.17
C HIS A 179 -0.40 -1.10 -7.54
N GLU A 180 -0.34 -1.95 -8.55
CA GLU A 180 -0.21 -1.54 -9.93
C GLU A 180 -1.07 -2.36 -10.87
N ILE A 181 -1.31 -1.81 -12.05
CA ILE A 181 -1.94 -2.49 -13.16
C ILE A 181 -1.06 -2.27 -14.38
N ASN A 182 -0.58 -3.37 -14.97
CA ASN A 182 0.39 -3.34 -16.07
C ASN A 182 1.61 -2.44 -15.75
N GLY A 183 2.11 -2.50 -14.52
CA GLY A 183 3.25 -1.69 -14.06
C GLY A 183 2.95 -0.21 -13.78
N ASN A 184 1.68 0.21 -13.72
CA ASN A 184 1.28 1.60 -13.45
C ASN A 184 0.58 1.74 -12.10
N PRO A 185 0.92 2.75 -11.26
CA PRO A 185 0.25 2.97 -9.98
C PRO A 185 -1.24 3.26 -10.17
N VAL A 186 -2.01 2.94 -9.13
CA VAL A 186 -3.47 3.06 -9.17
C VAL A 186 -3.90 4.44 -8.64
N VAL A 187 -4.67 5.17 -9.45
CA VAL A 187 -5.36 6.40 -9.04
C VAL A 187 -6.86 6.20 -9.22
N ILE A 188 -7.64 6.41 -8.16
CA ILE A 188 -9.09 6.22 -8.13
C ILE A 188 -9.74 7.51 -7.68
N ILE A 189 -10.73 7.97 -8.44
CA ILE A 189 -11.60 9.07 -8.05
C ILE A 189 -12.94 8.48 -7.64
N LEU A 190 -13.36 8.73 -6.39
CA LEU A 190 -14.65 8.33 -5.86
C LEU A 190 -15.55 9.55 -5.73
N GLU A 191 -16.76 9.41 -6.22
CA GLU A 191 -17.82 10.40 -6.06
C GLU A 191 -18.47 10.26 -4.68
N GLY A 192 -18.48 11.35 -3.94
CA GLY A 192 -19.24 11.50 -2.71
C GLY A 192 -20.71 11.81 -2.99
N PRO A 193 -21.54 11.92 -1.93
CA PRO A 193 -22.98 12.07 -2.07
C PRO A 193 -23.44 13.33 -2.80
N ASN A 194 -22.63 14.40 -2.74
CA ASN A 194 -22.93 15.69 -3.36
C ASN A 194 -22.29 15.87 -4.75
N ALA A 195 -21.42 14.93 -5.19
CA ALA A 195 -20.70 15.02 -6.47
C ALA A 195 -21.60 15.31 -7.68
N ALA A 196 -22.77 14.66 -7.74
CA ALA A 196 -23.71 14.79 -8.86
C ALA A 196 -24.30 16.22 -9.02
N LYS A 197 -24.21 17.07 -7.98
CA LYS A 197 -24.68 18.47 -8.04
C LYS A 197 -23.61 19.41 -8.59
N ASN A 198 -22.36 18.96 -8.64
CA ASN A 198 -21.24 19.82 -9.03
C ASN A 198 -21.15 19.95 -10.56
N PRO A 199 -20.67 21.10 -11.07
CA PRO A 199 -20.46 21.30 -12.51
C PRO A 199 -19.51 20.27 -13.12
N ALA A 200 -19.73 19.90 -14.38
CA ALA A 200 -18.89 18.93 -15.10
C ALA A 200 -17.40 19.34 -15.16
N GLU A 201 -17.11 20.65 -15.18
CA GLU A 201 -15.75 21.20 -15.14
C GLU A 201 -14.95 20.76 -13.91
N ILE A 202 -15.61 20.44 -12.79
CA ILE A 202 -14.96 19.91 -11.59
C ILE A 202 -14.39 18.52 -11.88
N ASN A 203 -15.18 17.63 -12.47
CA ASN A 203 -14.74 16.30 -12.86
C ASN A 203 -13.60 16.36 -13.88
N GLU A 204 -13.68 17.28 -14.85
CA GLU A 204 -12.59 17.50 -15.82
C GLU A 204 -11.30 17.92 -15.13
N TYR A 205 -11.39 18.84 -14.16
CA TYR A 205 -10.23 19.30 -13.40
C TYR A 205 -9.65 18.18 -12.50
N LEU A 206 -10.47 17.37 -11.83
CA LEU A 206 -9.96 16.24 -11.04
C LEU A 206 -9.30 15.17 -11.91
N ASN A 207 -9.82 14.92 -13.12
CA ASN A 207 -9.14 14.08 -14.10
C ASN A 207 -7.83 14.69 -14.58
N TYR A 208 -7.77 16.02 -14.76
CA TYR A 208 -6.52 16.72 -15.06
C TYR A 208 -5.48 16.54 -13.95
N ILE A 209 -5.87 16.66 -12.67
CA ILE A 209 -4.98 16.40 -11.52
C ILE A 209 -4.48 14.94 -11.53
N ALA A 210 -5.38 13.96 -11.69
CA ALA A 210 -5.02 12.55 -11.73
C ALA A 210 -4.05 12.22 -12.89
N ASN A 211 -4.29 12.79 -14.07
CA ASN A 211 -3.40 12.64 -15.23
C ASN A 211 -2.06 13.35 -15.02
N GLY A 212 -2.09 14.57 -14.49
CA GLY A 212 -0.91 15.38 -14.19
C GLY A 212 0.01 14.68 -13.20
N TRP A 213 -0.54 13.99 -12.21
CA TRP A 213 0.24 13.19 -11.27
C TRP A 213 1.03 12.08 -11.97
N SER A 214 0.42 11.37 -12.92
CA SER A 214 1.11 10.32 -13.70
C SER A 214 2.27 10.92 -14.51
N GLN A 215 2.02 12.03 -15.21
CA GLN A 215 3.02 12.72 -16.03
C GLN A 215 4.17 13.29 -15.19
N PHE A 216 3.86 13.85 -14.01
CA PHE A 216 4.86 14.35 -13.07
C PHE A 216 5.83 13.25 -12.62
N ASN A 217 5.35 12.01 -12.54
CA ASN A 217 6.17 10.84 -12.23
C ASN A 217 6.79 10.16 -13.47
N GLY A 218 6.73 10.80 -14.65
CA GLY A 218 7.29 10.29 -15.90
C GLY A 218 6.56 9.07 -16.46
N ARG A 219 5.27 8.90 -16.14
CA ARG A 219 4.44 7.76 -16.57
C ARG A 219 3.29 8.22 -17.47
N ASN A 220 2.72 7.24 -18.18
CA ASN A 220 1.51 7.43 -18.98
C ASN A 220 0.27 7.10 -18.15
N THR A 221 -0.84 7.78 -18.41
CA THR A 221 -2.13 7.43 -17.78
C THR A 221 -2.87 6.40 -18.61
N MET A 222 -3.36 5.34 -17.96
CA MET A 222 -4.32 4.41 -18.54
C MET A 222 -5.65 4.59 -17.82
N LYS A 223 -6.70 4.97 -18.55
CA LYS A 223 -8.06 5.06 -18.00
C LYS A 223 -8.72 3.70 -18.07
N ILE A 224 -9.18 3.19 -16.93
CA ILE A 224 -9.95 1.94 -16.86
C ILE A 224 -11.43 2.31 -16.84
N GLY A 225 -12.18 1.81 -17.82
CA GLY A 225 -13.60 2.13 -18.00
C GLY A 225 -14.54 1.40 -17.03
N ASN A 226 -14.09 0.31 -16.40
CA ASN A 226 -14.89 -0.52 -15.51
C ASN A 226 -14.11 -0.87 -14.24
N ALA A 227 -14.70 -0.60 -13.08
CA ALA A 227 -14.11 -0.91 -11.78
C ALA A 227 -13.84 -2.43 -11.60
N ARG A 228 -14.61 -3.32 -12.24
CA ARG A 228 -14.30 -4.77 -12.18
C ARG A 228 -12.97 -5.10 -12.85
N ASP A 229 -12.67 -4.46 -13.99
CA ASP A 229 -11.42 -4.70 -14.72
C ASP A 229 -10.21 -4.15 -13.95
N LEU A 230 -10.43 -3.12 -13.13
CA LEU A 230 -9.43 -2.61 -12.18
C LEU A 230 -9.06 -3.67 -11.16
N PHE A 231 -10.04 -4.28 -10.49
CA PHE A 231 -9.79 -5.19 -9.36
C PHE A 231 -9.35 -6.60 -9.78
N ILE A 232 -9.69 -7.04 -11.00
CA ILE A 232 -9.24 -8.35 -11.51
C ILE A 232 -7.75 -8.34 -11.88
N ASN A 233 -7.23 -7.22 -12.38
CA ASN A 233 -5.86 -7.13 -12.90
C ASN A 233 -4.90 -6.42 -11.93
N LEU A 234 -5.28 -6.35 -10.66
CA LEU A 234 -4.57 -5.59 -9.65
C LEU A 234 -3.43 -6.44 -9.09
N GLU A 235 -2.21 -5.94 -9.19
CA GLU A 235 -1.00 -6.62 -8.72
C GLU A 235 -0.39 -5.81 -7.57
N GLU A 236 0.18 -6.48 -6.56
CA GLU A 236 1.02 -5.79 -5.59
C GLU A 236 2.32 -5.35 -6.27
N LYS A 237 2.66 -4.06 -6.15
CA LYS A 237 3.89 -3.52 -6.71
C LYS A 237 5.09 -4.16 -6.03
N GLU A 238 6.00 -4.66 -6.84
CA GLU A 238 7.30 -5.11 -6.35
C GLU A 238 8.13 -3.92 -5.83
N GLU A 239 8.80 -4.08 -4.68
CA GLU A 239 9.60 -2.98 -4.12
C GLU A 239 10.70 -2.53 -5.10
N PRO A 240 10.90 -1.21 -5.25
CA PRO A 240 11.92 -0.68 -6.13
C PRO A 240 13.31 -1.12 -5.64
N LYS A 241 14.05 -1.67 -6.57
CA LYS A 241 15.40 -2.20 -6.36
C LYS A 241 16.36 -1.09 -5.98
N SER A 242 17.27 -1.37 -5.05
CA SER A 242 18.45 -0.55 -4.82
C SER A 242 19.22 -0.33 -6.14
N ASN A 243 19.75 0.89 -6.35
CA ASN A 243 20.60 1.23 -7.51
C ASN A 243 21.87 0.35 -7.60
N SER A 244 22.23 -0.33 -6.51
CA SER A 244 23.11 -1.49 -6.54
C SER A 244 22.29 -2.72 -6.19
N LEU A 245 21.89 -3.49 -7.20
CA LEU A 245 21.36 -4.83 -6.96
C LEU A 245 22.47 -5.66 -6.30
N THR A 246 22.18 -6.22 -5.13
CA THR A 246 23.08 -7.22 -4.58
C THR A 246 23.00 -8.49 -5.45
N ARG A 247 24.02 -9.35 -5.41
CA ARG A 247 23.96 -10.67 -6.10
C ARG A 247 22.71 -11.45 -5.70
N THR A 248 22.22 -11.28 -4.47
CA THR A 248 20.98 -11.87 -3.97
C THR A 248 19.75 -11.31 -4.67
N ASP A 249 19.66 -9.99 -4.87
CA ASP A 249 18.53 -9.35 -5.54
C ASP A 249 18.48 -9.74 -7.03
N GLU A 250 19.64 -9.79 -7.70
CA GLU A 250 19.74 -10.29 -9.08
C GLU A 250 19.26 -11.74 -9.18
N ARG A 251 19.63 -12.57 -8.21
CA ARG A 251 19.23 -13.98 -8.17
C ARG A 251 17.73 -14.15 -7.99
N LYS A 252 17.11 -13.43 -7.05
CA LYS A 252 15.65 -13.46 -6.85
C LYS A 252 14.90 -13.12 -8.14
N LEU A 253 15.36 -12.10 -8.86
CA LEU A 253 14.74 -11.70 -10.14
C LEU A 253 14.92 -12.74 -11.22
N TRP A 254 16.12 -13.29 -11.33
CA TRP A 254 16.38 -14.39 -12.24
C TRP A 254 15.47 -15.58 -11.92
N TYR A 255 15.31 -15.92 -10.65
CA TYR A 255 14.46 -17.01 -10.21
C TYR A 255 12.99 -16.77 -10.54
N ARG A 256 12.43 -15.60 -10.22
CA ARG A 256 11.02 -15.26 -10.57
C ARG A 256 10.74 -15.38 -12.07
N LYS A 257 11.69 -14.94 -12.91
CA LYS A 257 11.58 -15.06 -14.38
C LYS A 257 11.75 -16.50 -14.87
N ASN A 258 12.57 -17.29 -14.20
CA ASN A 258 12.91 -18.66 -14.55
C ASN A 258 12.45 -19.62 -13.45
N ARG A 259 11.19 -19.49 -13.01
CA ARG A 259 10.65 -20.16 -11.83
C ARG A 259 10.54 -21.67 -12.04
N TYR A 260 11.66 -22.36 -12.02
CA TYR A 260 11.79 -23.76 -12.41
C TYR A 260 11.16 -24.72 -11.39
N MET A 261 10.89 -24.27 -10.17
CA MET A 261 10.17 -25.06 -9.17
C MET A 261 8.66 -24.86 -9.23
N LYS A 262 8.11 -24.03 -10.13
CA LYS A 262 6.67 -23.74 -10.20
C LYS A 262 5.79 -24.99 -10.21
N ASP A 263 6.21 -26.02 -10.93
CA ASP A 263 5.43 -27.26 -11.12
C ASP A 263 5.80 -28.36 -10.10
N TRP A 264 6.66 -28.07 -9.12
CA TRP A 264 6.99 -29.03 -8.05
C TRP A 264 5.89 -29.04 -7.00
N SER A 265 5.67 -30.18 -6.34
CA SER A 265 4.87 -30.24 -5.12
C SER A 265 5.58 -29.53 -3.98
N ASP A 266 4.82 -29.08 -2.98
CA ASP A 266 5.37 -28.42 -1.79
C ASP A 266 6.39 -29.32 -1.07
N ASP A 267 6.08 -30.61 -0.89
CA ASP A 267 6.99 -31.60 -0.31
C ASP A 267 8.30 -31.72 -1.09
N LYS A 268 8.22 -31.68 -2.43
CA LYS A 268 9.41 -31.77 -3.29
C LYS A 268 10.28 -30.52 -3.16
N VAL A 269 9.69 -29.34 -3.01
CA VAL A 269 10.42 -28.09 -2.77
C VAL A 269 11.13 -28.15 -1.41
N LEU A 270 10.42 -28.57 -0.36
CA LEU A 270 10.98 -28.70 0.99
C LEU A 270 12.12 -29.74 1.04
N GLN A 271 11.92 -30.92 0.46
CA GLN A 271 12.96 -31.95 0.40
C GLN A 271 14.21 -31.46 -0.33
N ALA A 272 14.03 -30.80 -1.48
CA ALA A 272 15.16 -30.25 -2.24
C ALA A 272 15.89 -29.16 -1.46
N ALA A 273 15.18 -28.33 -0.70
CA ALA A 273 15.77 -27.32 0.18
C ALA A 273 16.58 -27.96 1.32
N VAL A 274 16.09 -29.04 1.93
CA VAL A 274 16.80 -29.82 2.95
C VAL A 274 18.07 -30.45 2.39
N ASP A 275 17.97 -31.12 1.24
CA ASP A 275 19.13 -31.72 0.57
C ASP A 275 20.19 -30.67 0.23
N HIS A 276 19.77 -29.46 -0.13
CA HIS A 276 20.66 -28.34 -0.41
C HIS A 276 21.27 -27.74 0.86
N MET A 277 20.50 -27.57 1.94
CA MET A 277 21.04 -27.15 3.24
C MET A 277 22.07 -28.14 3.77
N ASN A 278 21.81 -29.45 3.67
CA ASN A 278 22.76 -30.50 4.06
C ASN A 278 24.09 -30.40 3.32
N LYS A 279 24.10 -29.91 2.07
CA LYS A 279 25.33 -29.66 1.30
C LYS A 279 26.07 -28.41 1.77
N ILE A 280 25.36 -27.38 2.22
CA ILE A 280 25.94 -26.09 2.62
C ILE A 280 26.44 -26.13 4.07
N MET A 281 25.66 -26.76 4.96
CA MET A 281 25.81 -26.70 6.42
C MET A 281 27.25 -27.00 6.91
N PRO A 282 27.97 -28.02 6.40
CA PRO A 282 29.33 -28.30 6.85
C PRO A 282 30.29 -27.12 6.68
N PHE A 283 30.04 -26.24 5.69
CA PHE A 283 30.95 -25.16 5.31
C PHE A 283 30.65 -23.82 6.01
N ILE A 284 29.49 -23.71 6.65
CA ILE A 284 29.05 -22.48 7.35
C ILE A 284 29.08 -22.62 8.87
N LEU A 285 29.22 -23.84 9.39
CA LEU A 285 29.34 -24.09 10.83
C LEU A 285 30.71 -23.66 11.38
N LYS A 286 30.73 -23.29 12.66
CA LYS A 286 31.96 -22.93 13.38
C LYS A 286 32.94 -24.11 13.34
N ASN A 287 34.18 -23.85 12.90
CA ASN A 287 35.23 -24.85 12.68
C ASN A 287 34.97 -25.86 11.54
N GLY A 288 33.99 -25.61 10.68
CA GLY A 288 33.75 -26.42 9.48
C GLY A 288 34.85 -26.26 8.42
N PRO A 289 34.94 -27.20 7.46
CA PRO A 289 35.81 -27.05 6.28
C PRO A 289 35.49 -25.75 5.52
N LYS A 290 36.51 -25.13 4.91
CA LYS A 290 36.32 -23.93 4.09
C LYS A 290 36.13 -24.29 2.63
N LEU A 291 35.10 -23.72 2.01
CA LEU A 291 34.97 -23.67 0.55
C LEU A 291 35.57 -22.38 -0.01
N PRO A 292 36.04 -22.38 -1.27
CA PRO A 292 36.28 -21.14 -2.00
C PRO A 292 35.04 -20.25 -1.98
N VAL A 293 35.23 -18.95 -1.77
CA VAL A 293 34.15 -17.97 -1.56
C VAL A 293 33.11 -18.01 -2.70
N ASP A 294 33.56 -18.11 -3.95
CA ASP A 294 32.65 -18.16 -5.11
C ASP A 294 31.78 -19.42 -5.11
N LYS A 295 32.34 -20.57 -4.73
CA LYS A 295 31.59 -21.83 -4.67
C LYS A 295 30.56 -21.82 -3.54
N LEU A 296 30.93 -21.29 -2.38
CA LEU A 296 29.98 -21.12 -1.28
C LEU A 296 28.90 -20.09 -1.65
N GLY A 297 29.28 -19.00 -2.31
CA GLY A 297 28.37 -17.97 -2.81
C GLY A 297 27.30 -18.54 -3.74
N GLU A 298 27.69 -19.35 -4.74
CA GLU A 298 26.73 -20.00 -5.65
C GLU A 298 25.77 -20.94 -4.92
N LEU A 299 26.26 -21.71 -3.94
CA LEU A 299 25.40 -22.57 -3.13
C LEU A 299 24.41 -21.74 -2.30
N MET A 300 24.85 -20.64 -1.70
CA MET A 300 23.99 -19.73 -0.94
C MET A 300 22.95 -19.03 -1.83
N LEU A 301 23.33 -18.64 -3.05
CA LEU A 301 22.40 -18.06 -4.03
C LEU A 301 21.34 -19.07 -4.45
N ALA A 302 21.73 -20.32 -4.74
CA ALA A 302 20.78 -21.40 -5.03
C ALA A 302 19.89 -21.71 -3.81
N PHE A 303 20.39 -21.55 -2.58
CA PHE A 303 19.53 -21.65 -1.40
C PHE A 303 18.47 -20.54 -1.37
N GLY A 304 18.85 -19.33 -1.79
CA GLY A 304 17.96 -18.19 -1.95
C GLY A 304 16.76 -18.46 -2.87
N ASP A 305 16.90 -19.32 -3.89
CA ASP A 305 15.78 -19.72 -4.76
C ASP A 305 14.69 -20.47 -3.98
N PHE A 306 15.05 -21.33 -3.03
CA PHE A 306 14.08 -22.03 -2.18
C PHE A 306 13.40 -21.10 -1.19
N ILE A 307 14.12 -20.11 -0.67
CA ILE A 307 13.54 -19.06 0.17
C ILE A 307 12.50 -18.26 -0.62
N GLU A 308 12.85 -17.85 -1.83
CA GLU A 308 11.94 -17.12 -2.71
C GLU A 308 10.71 -17.96 -3.06
N GLU A 309 10.89 -19.22 -3.46
CA GLU A 309 9.78 -20.13 -3.74
C GLU A 309 8.89 -20.39 -2.52
N SER A 310 9.49 -20.56 -1.34
CA SER A 310 8.77 -20.71 -0.07
C SER A 310 7.88 -19.51 0.22
N ASN A 311 8.40 -18.29 0.02
CA ASN A 311 7.63 -17.07 0.22
C ASN A 311 6.50 -16.90 -0.80
N MET A 312 6.73 -17.23 -2.07
CA MET A 312 5.70 -17.16 -3.11
C MET A 312 4.55 -18.16 -2.87
N ARG A 313 4.84 -19.31 -2.27
CA ARG A 313 3.84 -20.36 -1.97
C ARG A 313 3.20 -20.23 -0.58
N GLY A 314 3.88 -19.57 0.34
CA GLY A 314 3.52 -19.59 1.76
C GLY A 314 3.91 -20.89 2.46
N LEU A 315 5.04 -21.52 2.11
CA LEU A 315 5.49 -22.75 2.77
C LEU A 315 6.00 -22.46 4.19
N ASP A 316 5.63 -23.29 5.15
CA ASP A 316 6.19 -23.27 6.49
C ASP A 316 7.54 -24.01 6.53
N LEU A 317 8.60 -23.27 6.83
CA LEU A 317 9.95 -23.84 6.92
C LEU A 317 10.16 -24.69 8.18
N LYS A 318 9.20 -24.78 9.11
CA LYS A 318 9.19 -25.84 10.14
C LYS A 318 9.27 -27.24 9.52
N GLY A 319 8.72 -27.41 8.31
CA GLY A 319 8.85 -28.66 7.55
C GLY A 319 10.30 -29.06 7.25
N LEU A 320 11.25 -28.11 7.25
CA LEU A 320 12.67 -28.43 7.14
C LEU A 320 13.16 -29.20 8.39
N ASN A 321 12.71 -28.83 9.59
CA ASN A 321 13.14 -29.46 10.85
C ASN A 321 12.70 -30.92 10.97
N ASN A 322 11.49 -31.24 10.51
CA ASN A 322 10.95 -32.60 10.55
C ASN A 322 11.72 -33.56 9.62
N LEU A 323 12.41 -33.04 8.61
CA LEU A 323 13.21 -33.82 7.66
C LEU A 323 14.67 -34.02 8.13
N PHE A 324 15.12 -33.31 9.17
CA PHE A 324 16.44 -33.50 9.79
C PHE A 324 16.43 -34.56 10.92
N THR A 325 15.24 -34.98 11.39
CA THR A 325 15.08 -35.94 12.48
C THR A 325 14.97 -37.40 12.04
N ASP A 326 14.82 -37.68 10.75
CA ASP A 326 14.77 -39.04 10.19
C ASP A 326 16.16 -39.64 9.91
N LYS A 327 17.14 -39.42 10.81
CA LYS A 327 18.46 -40.08 10.75
C LYS A 327 18.78 -40.90 11.99
#